data_AF-A0A2R6EWC2-F1
#
_entry.id   AF-A0A2R6EWC2-F1
#
_cell.length_a   1.000
_cell.length_b   1.000
_cell.length_c   1.000
_cell.angle_alpha   90.00
_cell.angle_beta   90.00
_cell.angle_gamma   90.00
#
_symmetry.space_group_name_H-M   'P 1'
#
loop_
_entity.id
_entity.type
_entity.pdbx_description
1 polymer ?
#
loop_
_entity_poly.entity_id
_entity_poly.type
_entity_poly.pdbx_seq_one_letter_code
_entity_poly.pdbx_strand_id
1 'polypeptide(L)'
;MTAYDYDELGLVAGLEIHQQLDTPTKLFCRCPTGRREPEESTRSFTRYLHPTRSELGEIDEAALEESRVDREFTYLAYDSTCLVEEDDEPPHQLDGEALETTLEIAELLDATVLDGVHVMRKIVVDGSNTTGFQRSALVATEGEIETSDGSVGIEDLMLEEESAARIEETDGGVTFGLDRLGIPLVEIGTKPDIRSPEQAREAAERIGMLLRSTGQVKRGLGTIRQDVNVSIAEGARVELKGVQSLDDLDDIVRGEVDRQVKLLDVAAELRERDASVGDPTDVTEVFVDTDSGVIAGAESVRAVPLYGFDGLVGREIQPDRRLGTELSDHAKRQGAGGIFHTDELPAYGVTSDEVEALRAAVGAGERDAVALVAADDAVAERSIEAAADRARDAIEGVPEETRDAKRDGTSSYLRPLPGAARMYPETDVPAVEPDPSGVETPELLTERVERYQSEHGLSTELAEQVAYGQRMPVFEAAVDAGVDATFAATTLESTLTELRRDDVPVERLTDDHLLDTLELVADDDLATEGVNEVLTTLAAEPSLSAETAVEETGLSGVSESEVREAVVGVVERNAEQVEEEGMGAFSALMGEAMGALRGKADGDLVSSVLREEISKRS
;
A
#
# COMPACT_ATOMS: atom_id res chain seq x y z
N MET A 1 -27.66 6.85 -4.50
CA MET A 1 -28.02 8.13 -5.15
C MET A 1 -27.01 9.12 -4.64
N THR A 2 -26.20 9.70 -5.52
CA THR A 2 -25.23 10.72 -5.15
C THR A 2 -26.00 11.94 -4.59
N ALA A 3 -25.50 12.53 -3.50
CA ALA A 3 -26.15 13.69 -2.88
C ALA A 3 -26.01 14.97 -3.74
N TYR A 4 -25.03 14.97 -4.65
CA TYR A 4 -24.59 16.12 -5.42
C TYR A 4 -24.47 15.77 -6.91
N ASP A 5 -24.58 16.79 -7.75
CA ASP A 5 -24.16 16.76 -9.15
C ASP A 5 -22.70 17.24 -9.21
N TYR A 6 -21.78 16.31 -9.49
CA TYR A 6 -20.34 16.58 -9.44
C TYR A 6 -19.87 17.50 -10.57
N ASP A 7 -20.54 17.48 -11.71
CA ASP A 7 -20.25 18.38 -12.83
C ASP A 7 -20.62 19.82 -12.46
N GLU A 8 -21.78 20.03 -11.81
CA GLU A 8 -22.20 21.36 -11.34
C GLU A 8 -21.29 21.90 -10.22
N LEU A 9 -20.81 21.03 -9.34
CA LEU A 9 -19.82 21.40 -8.30
C LEU A 9 -18.43 21.67 -8.88
N GLY A 10 -18.15 21.24 -10.12
CA GLY A 10 -16.82 21.29 -10.72
C GLY A 10 -15.82 20.44 -9.95
N LEU A 11 -16.22 19.21 -9.56
CA LEU A 11 -15.31 18.24 -8.96
C LEU A 11 -14.17 17.94 -9.92
N VAL A 12 -12.95 18.08 -9.40
CA VAL A 12 -11.74 17.54 -10.01
C VAL A 12 -10.97 16.75 -8.97
N ALA A 13 -10.52 15.57 -9.35
CA ALA A 13 -9.65 14.74 -8.54
C ALA A 13 -8.40 14.32 -9.33
N GLY A 14 -7.35 13.98 -8.60
CA GLY A 14 -6.13 13.38 -9.14
C GLY A 14 -5.61 12.31 -8.18
N LEU A 15 -4.97 11.28 -8.72
CA LEU A 15 -4.39 10.17 -7.97
C LEU A 15 -2.86 10.29 -7.98
N GLU A 16 -2.25 9.91 -6.87
CA GLU A 16 -0.81 9.71 -6.75
C GLU A 16 -0.62 8.27 -6.27
N ILE A 17 -0.07 7.40 -7.12
CA ILE A 17 0.07 5.97 -6.86
C ILE A 17 1.55 5.62 -6.77
N HIS A 18 1.96 5.09 -5.62
CA HIS A 18 3.31 4.57 -5.39
C HIS A 18 3.30 3.05 -5.43
N GLN A 19 4.15 2.45 -6.26
CA GLN A 19 4.26 0.99 -6.39
C GLN A 19 5.71 0.53 -6.32
N GLN A 20 6.02 -0.40 -5.43
CA GLN A 20 7.36 -1.00 -5.34
C GLN A 20 7.59 -1.94 -6.51
N LEU A 21 8.77 -1.85 -7.12
CA LEU A 21 9.24 -2.78 -8.15
C LEU A 21 9.91 -4.00 -7.50
N ASP A 22 9.78 -5.16 -8.14
CA ASP A 22 10.30 -6.44 -7.65
C ASP A 22 11.66 -6.78 -8.26
N THR A 23 12.61 -5.85 -8.14
CA THR A 23 13.97 -6.04 -8.64
C THR A 23 14.82 -6.84 -7.64
N PRO A 24 15.86 -7.55 -8.10
CA PRO A 24 16.84 -8.23 -7.25
C PRO A 24 17.58 -7.26 -6.33
N THR A 25 17.86 -6.03 -6.79
CA THR A 25 18.65 -5.02 -6.07
C THR A 25 17.92 -3.69 -5.89
N LYS A 26 18.30 -2.96 -4.85
CA LYS A 26 17.83 -1.60 -4.54
C LYS A 26 18.25 -0.57 -5.60
N LEU A 27 17.55 0.55 -5.66
CA LEU A 27 17.65 1.52 -6.77
C LEU A 27 19.04 2.15 -6.94
N PHE A 28 19.75 2.37 -5.84
CA PHE A 28 21.07 3.01 -5.83
C PHE A 28 22.12 2.23 -5.04
N CYS A 29 21.90 0.94 -4.78
CA CYS A 29 22.89 0.05 -4.16
C CYS A 29 22.60 -1.42 -4.50
N ARG A 30 23.55 -2.32 -4.20
CA ARG A 30 23.43 -3.75 -4.57
C ARG A 30 22.78 -4.63 -3.50
N CYS A 31 22.11 -4.02 -2.54
CA CYS A 31 21.43 -4.76 -1.48
C CYS A 31 20.13 -5.37 -2.01
N PRO A 32 19.71 -6.54 -1.49
CA PRO A 32 18.47 -7.17 -1.89
C PRO A 32 17.25 -6.35 -1.45
N THR A 33 16.12 -6.56 -2.14
CA THR A 33 14.84 -5.86 -1.87
C THR A 33 13.89 -6.65 -0.95
N GLY A 34 14.38 -7.73 -0.33
CA GLY A 34 13.61 -8.56 0.61
C GLY A 34 13.39 -7.87 1.96
N ARG A 35 12.18 -8.04 2.53
CA ARG A 35 11.85 -7.54 3.87
C ARG A 35 12.50 -8.38 4.97
N ARG A 36 12.86 -7.75 6.08
CA ARG A 36 13.46 -8.40 7.26
C ARG A 36 12.64 -8.09 8.51
N GLU A 37 12.61 -9.03 9.44
CA GLU A 37 11.99 -8.81 10.74
C GLU A 37 12.91 -7.96 11.63
N PRO A 38 12.39 -7.02 12.43
CA PRO A 38 13.22 -6.12 13.25
C PRO A 38 14.22 -6.85 14.17
N GLU A 39 13.86 -8.03 14.66
CA GLU A 39 14.70 -8.87 15.54
C GLU A 39 15.92 -9.46 14.82
N GLU A 40 15.92 -9.51 13.48
CA GLU A 40 17.06 -9.95 12.67
C GLU A 40 18.14 -8.88 12.54
N SER A 41 17.89 -7.65 13.01
CA SER A 41 18.87 -6.57 12.94
C SER A 41 20.18 -6.94 13.64
N THR A 42 21.28 -6.73 12.95
CA THR A 42 22.63 -7.08 13.46
C THR A 42 23.32 -5.87 14.09
N ARG A 43 22.83 -4.67 13.79
CA ARG A 43 23.38 -3.39 14.24
C ARG A 43 22.29 -2.32 14.28
N SER A 44 22.51 -1.29 15.09
CA SER A 44 21.71 -0.08 15.11
C SER A 44 22.56 1.15 15.31
N PHE A 45 22.07 2.29 14.83
CA PHE A 45 22.72 3.58 14.99
C PHE A 45 21.66 4.70 15.04
N THR A 46 22.12 5.89 15.41
CA THR A 46 21.22 7.02 15.69
C THR A 46 21.65 8.26 14.92
N ARG A 47 20.70 9.03 14.40
CA ARG A 47 20.92 10.32 13.73
C ARG A 47 19.94 11.38 14.21
N TYR A 48 20.31 12.63 13.97
CA TYR A 48 19.44 13.79 14.07
C TYR A 48 19.43 14.44 12.69
N LEU A 49 18.23 14.69 12.14
CA LEU A 49 18.09 15.44 10.90
C LEU A 49 17.87 16.91 11.23
N HIS A 50 18.45 17.79 10.41
CA HIS A 50 18.30 19.23 10.58
C HIS A 50 17.63 19.83 9.35
N PRO A 51 16.58 20.66 9.52
CA PRO A 51 15.97 21.34 8.39
C PRO A 51 16.99 22.27 7.74
N THR A 52 17.19 22.09 6.44
CA THR A 52 18.04 22.95 5.62
C THR A 52 17.19 23.88 4.76
N ARG A 53 17.74 25.05 4.43
CA ARG A 53 17.10 25.96 3.47
C ARG A 53 17.23 25.34 2.08
N SER A 54 16.20 25.52 1.25
CA SER A 54 16.28 25.23 -0.18
C SER A 54 17.42 26.03 -0.82
N GLU A 55 17.79 25.68 -2.06
CA GLU A 55 18.80 26.44 -2.83
C GLU A 55 18.42 27.93 -2.98
N LEU A 56 17.13 28.25 -2.92
CA LEU A 56 16.59 29.60 -2.99
C LEU A 56 16.58 30.32 -1.64
N GLY A 57 16.97 29.65 -0.55
CA GLY A 57 17.00 30.20 0.80
C GLY A 57 15.66 30.15 1.54
N GLU A 58 14.63 29.56 0.92
CA GLU A 58 13.28 29.40 1.48
C GLU A 58 13.20 28.10 2.29
N ILE A 59 12.40 28.09 3.36
CA ILE A 59 12.11 26.90 4.15
C ILE A 59 10.63 26.60 3.98
N ASP A 60 10.33 25.36 3.62
CA ASP A 60 8.96 24.87 3.46
C ASP A 60 8.23 24.84 4.82
N GLU A 61 7.01 25.37 4.87
CA GLU A 61 6.24 25.51 6.11
C GLU A 61 5.82 24.16 6.71
N ALA A 62 5.46 23.18 5.88
CA ALA A 62 5.13 21.84 6.34
C ALA A 62 6.38 21.11 6.87
N ALA A 63 7.56 21.28 6.25
CA ALA A 63 8.81 20.77 6.79
C ALA A 63 9.21 21.47 8.10
N LEU A 64 8.93 22.78 8.24
CA LEU A 64 9.10 23.49 9.51
C LEU A 64 8.20 22.92 10.60
N GLU A 65 6.92 22.73 10.32
CA GLU A 65 5.96 22.19 11.28
C GLU A 65 6.37 20.79 11.77
N GLU A 66 6.87 19.93 10.87
CA GLU A 66 7.40 18.60 11.20
C GLU A 66 8.69 18.65 12.03
N SER A 67 9.57 19.61 11.73
CA SER A 67 10.89 19.76 12.40
C SER A 67 10.85 20.49 13.75
N ARG A 68 9.69 21.00 14.19
CA ARG A 68 9.54 21.73 15.48
C ARG A 68 9.82 20.90 16.73
N VAL A 69 10.00 19.59 16.57
CA VAL A 69 10.44 18.68 17.63
C VAL A 69 11.81 18.13 17.22
N ASP A 70 12.86 18.44 17.99
CA ASP A 70 14.15 17.74 17.85
C ASP A 70 13.92 16.26 18.14
N ARG A 71 13.89 15.43 17.09
CA ARG A 71 13.63 14.00 17.17
C ARG A 71 14.92 13.23 16.92
N GLU A 72 15.22 12.33 17.85
CA GLU A 72 16.25 11.32 17.65
C GLU A 72 15.68 10.20 16.75
N PHE A 73 16.40 9.83 15.70
CA PHE A 73 16.02 8.74 14.82
C PHE A 73 16.97 7.56 15.00
N THR A 74 16.42 6.39 15.32
CA THR A 74 17.19 5.14 15.43
C THR A 74 16.95 4.28 14.19
N TYR A 75 18.02 3.79 13.58
CA TYR A 75 17.96 2.93 12.41
C TYR A 75 18.47 1.53 12.73
N LEU A 76 17.68 0.52 12.36
CA LEU A 76 18.03 -0.89 12.43
C LEU A 76 18.62 -1.31 11.08
N ALA A 77 19.83 -1.86 11.13
CA ALA A 77 20.56 -2.33 9.97
C ALA A 77 20.84 -3.83 10.09
N TYR A 78 20.84 -4.49 8.93
CA TYR A 78 20.91 -5.95 8.80
C TYR A 78 22.25 -6.38 8.18
N ASP A 79 22.47 -7.68 8.10
CA ASP A 79 23.60 -8.25 7.34
C ASP A 79 23.51 -7.93 5.83
N SER A 80 22.29 -7.66 5.33
CA SER A 80 22.02 -7.21 3.98
C SER A 80 22.07 -5.68 3.78
N THR A 81 22.35 -4.88 4.82
CA THR A 81 22.41 -3.41 4.73
C THR A 81 23.82 -2.93 4.44
N CYS A 82 23.99 -2.04 3.44
CA CYS A 82 25.27 -1.43 3.05
C CYS A 82 25.43 0.01 3.56
N LEU A 83 26.59 0.62 3.27
CA LEU A 83 26.92 1.98 3.67
C LEU A 83 26.10 3.07 2.96
N VAL A 84 25.55 2.79 1.77
CA VAL A 84 24.69 3.73 1.03
C VAL A 84 23.40 3.98 1.81
N GLU A 85 22.78 2.93 2.35
CA GLU A 85 21.57 3.02 3.17
C GLU A 85 21.82 3.73 4.50
N GLU A 86 23.06 3.69 5.02
CA GLU A 86 23.45 4.33 6.28
C GLU A 86 23.90 5.80 6.13
N ASP A 87 23.89 6.30 4.89
CA ASP A 87 24.44 7.61 4.50
C ASP A 87 25.95 7.76 4.81
N ASP A 88 26.70 6.66 4.69
CA ASP A 88 28.16 6.61 4.92
C ASP A 88 28.96 6.30 3.62
N GLU A 89 28.29 6.12 2.48
CA GLU A 89 28.88 5.95 1.13
C GLU A 89 27.99 6.65 0.07
N PRO A 90 28.56 7.30 -0.96
CA PRO A 90 27.78 7.85 -2.06
C PRO A 90 26.92 6.78 -2.77
N PRO A 91 25.73 7.14 -3.28
CA PRO A 91 24.89 6.20 -4.03
C PRO A 91 25.61 5.66 -5.27
N HIS A 92 25.24 4.45 -5.68
CA HIS A 92 25.70 3.85 -6.92
C HIS A 92 24.88 4.41 -8.10
N GLN A 93 25.14 3.91 -9.31
CA GLN A 93 24.33 4.27 -10.47
C GLN A 93 22.90 3.74 -10.31
N LEU A 94 21.96 4.43 -10.98
CA LEU A 94 20.57 4.02 -11.06
C LEU A 94 20.46 2.59 -11.60
N ASP A 95 19.67 1.76 -10.92
CA ASP A 95 19.46 0.35 -11.27
C ASP A 95 18.80 0.20 -12.64
N GLY A 96 19.44 -0.57 -13.53
CA GLY A 96 19.02 -0.70 -14.93
C GLY A 96 17.73 -1.49 -15.10
N GLU A 97 17.50 -2.50 -14.25
CA GLU A 97 16.28 -3.31 -14.29
C GLU A 97 15.09 -2.47 -13.81
N ALA A 98 15.26 -1.71 -12.73
CA ALA A 98 14.24 -0.76 -12.28
C ALA A 98 13.87 0.28 -13.35
N LEU A 99 14.86 0.77 -14.12
CA LEU A 99 14.60 1.68 -15.23
C LEU A 99 13.83 0.99 -16.36
N GLU A 100 14.24 -0.22 -16.74
CA GLU A 100 13.58 -1.02 -17.79
C GLU A 100 12.10 -1.28 -17.43
N THR A 101 11.81 -1.75 -16.21
CA THR A 101 10.44 -1.90 -15.71
C THR A 101 9.67 -0.57 -15.76
N THR A 102 10.31 0.54 -15.42
CA THR A 102 9.66 1.86 -15.46
C THR A 102 9.32 2.26 -16.90
N LEU A 103 10.15 1.91 -17.88
CA LEU A 103 9.86 2.15 -19.30
C LEU A 103 8.74 1.23 -19.82
N GLU A 104 8.65 -0.01 -19.36
CA GLU A 104 7.49 -0.88 -19.64
C GLU A 104 6.20 -0.25 -19.12
N ILE A 105 6.23 0.28 -17.90
CA ILE A 105 5.10 0.99 -17.29
C ILE A 105 4.76 2.25 -18.10
N ALA A 106 5.75 2.99 -18.59
CA ALA A 106 5.54 4.17 -19.43
C ALA A 106 4.78 3.79 -20.72
N GLU A 107 5.17 2.70 -21.39
CA GLU A 107 4.48 2.19 -22.58
C GLU A 107 3.03 1.78 -22.28
N LEU A 108 2.79 1.09 -21.16
CA LEU A 108 1.44 0.69 -20.73
C LEU A 108 0.52 1.88 -20.40
N LEU A 109 1.11 3.01 -19.99
CA LEU A 109 0.41 4.27 -19.69
C LEU A 109 0.32 5.22 -20.89
N ASP A 110 0.77 4.81 -22.08
CA ASP A 110 0.90 5.66 -23.28
C ASP A 110 1.68 6.96 -22.99
N ALA A 111 2.68 6.90 -22.10
CA ALA A 111 3.42 8.06 -21.62
C ALA A 111 4.65 8.36 -22.49
N THR A 112 4.97 9.65 -22.63
CA THR A 112 6.15 10.10 -23.37
C THR A 112 7.39 10.08 -22.48
N VAL A 113 8.32 9.17 -22.78
CA VAL A 113 9.62 9.04 -22.11
C VAL A 113 10.51 10.25 -22.40
N LEU A 114 11.21 10.76 -21.38
CA LEU A 114 12.13 11.89 -21.51
C LEU A 114 13.46 11.50 -22.17
N ASP A 115 14.07 12.43 -22.91
CA ASP A 115 15.38 12.23 -23.54
C ASP A 115 16.52 12.04 -22.52
N GLY A 116 16.34 12.52 -21.27
CA GLY A 116 17.35 12.48 -20.22
C GLY A 116 16.73 12.49 -18.83
N VAL A 117 17.04 11.46 -18.06
CA VAL A 117 16.56 11.25 -16.69
C VAL A 117 17.61 11.77 -15.72
N HIS A 118 17.18 12.73 -14.89
CA HIS A 118 18.01 13.35 -13.86
C HIS A 118 17.51 12.95 -12.47
N VAL A 119 18.41 12.44 -11.64
CA VAL A 119 18.09 12.15 -10.24
C VAL A 119 18.09 13.45 -9.45
N MET A 120 17.06 13.64 -8.65
CA MET A 120 16.81 14.78 -7.79
C MET A 120 16.71 14.32 -6.34
N ARG A 121 16.92 15.22 -5.40
CA ARG A 121 16.78 15.02 -3.96
C ARG A 121 15.55 15.77 -3.48
N LYS A 122 14.50 15.05 -3.12
CA LYS A 122 13.26 15.55 -2.48
C LYS A 122 13.49 15.58 -0.97
N ILE A 123 13.48 16.76 -0.34
CA ILE A 123 13.77 16.89 1.10
C ILE A 123 12.71 16.15 1.93
N VAL A 124 13.15 15.24 2.80
CA VAL A 124 12.32 14.41 3.68
C VAL A 124 12.99 14.36 5.06
N VAL A 125 12.45 15.13 6.01
CA VAL A 125 13.06 15.35 7.34
C VAL A 125 12.38 14.58 8.49
N ASP A 126 11.45 13.69 8.16
CA ASP A 126 10.69 12.88 9.12
C ASP A 126 11.47 11.67 9.69
N GLY A 127 12.72 11.49 9.24
CA GLY A 127 13.60 10.38 9.62
C GLY A 127 13.42 9.11 8.81
N SER A 128 12.51 9.08 7.84
CA SER A 128 12.28 7.90 7.02
C SER A 128 13.35 7.69 5.94
N ASN A 129 14.17 8.71 5.65
CA ASN A 129 15.35 8.64 4.80
C ASN A 129 16.58 9.05 5.60
N THR A 130 17.61 8.18 5.67
CA THR A 130 18.83 8.41 6.46
C THR A 130 19.62 9.66 6.04
N THR A 131 19.53 9.99 4.76
CA THR A 131 20.10 11.16 4.08
C THR A 131 19.37 12.47 4.35
N GLY A 132 18.14 12.42 4.89
CA GLY A 132 17.23 13.57 4.99
C GLY A 132 16.60 14.00 3.65
N PHE A 133 16.73 13.18 2.61
CA PHE A 133 16.08 13.35 1.32
C PHE A 133 15.84 12.02 0.62
N GLN A 134 14.79 11.95 -0.18
CA GLN A 134 14.51 10.83 -1.08
C GLN A 134 15.11 11.13 -2.46
N ARG A 135 15.79 10.16 -3.08
CA ARG A 135 16.20 10.28 -4.47
C ARG A 135 15.04 9.91 -5.38
N SER A 136 14.67 10.82 -6.27
CA SER A 136 13.55 10.67 -7.23
C SER A 136 13.97 11.17 -8.61
N ALA A 137 13.50 10.53 -9.67
CA ALA A 137 13.82 10.89 -11.04
C ALA A 137 12.57 10.85 -11.92
N LEU A 138 12.30 11.94 -12.66
CA LEU A 138 11.22 11.97 -13.64
C LEU A 138 11.63 11.18 -14.88
N VAL A 139 10.82 10.19 -15.28
CA VAL A 139 11.13 9.27 -16.39
C VAL A 139 10.24 9.52 -17.60
N ALA A 140 8.94 9.70 -17.40
CA ALA A 140 7.98 9.96 -18.47
C ALA A 140 6.91 10.97 -18.04
N THR A 141 6.27 11.60 -19.02
CA THR A 141 5.20 12.60 -18.85
C THR A 141 4.14 12.42 -19.94
N GLU A 142 2.99 13.09 -19.80
CA GLU A 142 1.96 13.16 -20.85
C GLU A 142 1.44 11.78 -21.30
N GLY A 143 1.03 10.94 -20.34
CA GLY A 143 0.35 9.67 -20.63
C GLY A 143 -1.17 9.77 -20.54
N GLU A 144 -1.86 8.64 -20.74
CA GLU A 144 -3.31 8.54 -20.67
C GLU A 144 -3.77 7.10 -20.38
N ILE A 145 -4.84 6.96 -19.60
CA ILE A 145 -5.56 5.70 -19.43
C ILE A 145 -7.04 5.87 -19.74
N GLU A 146 -7.69 4.79 -20.17
CA GLU A 146 -9.12 4.79 -20.46
C GLU A 146 -9.95 4.29 -19.26
N THR A 147 -11.02 5.00 -18.96
CA THR A 147 -12.08 4.56 -18.03
C THR A 147 -13.45 4.60 -18.72
N SER A 148 -14.48 4.04 -18.09
CA SER A 148 -15.85 4.03 -18.61
C SER A 148 -16.47 5.42 -18.75
N ASP A 149 -16.00 6.40 -17.96
CA ASP A 149 -16.44 7.80 -17.99
C ASP A 149 -15.55 8.71 -18.88
N GLY A 150 -14.54 8.13 -19.52
CA GLY A 150 -13.61 8.82 -20.42
C GLY A 150 -12.16 8.68 -20.00
N SER A 151 -11.26 9.29 -20.76
CA SER A 151 -9.84 9.19 -20.48
C SER A 151 -9.41 10.01 -19.25
N VAL A 152 -8.40 9.52 -18.56
CA VAL A 152 -7.72 10.18 -17.44
C VAL A 152 -6.26 10.35 -17.82
N GLY A 153 -5.78 11.59 -17.84
CA GLY A 153 -4.39 11.86 -18.20
C GLY A 153 -3.42 11.46 -17.11
N ILE A 154 -2.24 11.01 -17.50
CA ILE A 154 -1.07 10.85 -16.61
C ILE A 154 -0.19 12.10 -16.77
N GLU A 155 0.10 12.78 -15.67
CA GLU A 155 0.94 13.98 -15.65
C GLU A 155 2.42 13.57 -15.61
N ASP A 156 2.78 12.71 -14.66
CA ASP A 156 4.15 12.26 -14.42
C ASP A 156 4.24 10.77 -14.06
N LEU A 157 5.39 10.20 -14.45
CA LEU A 157 5.87 8.89 -14.01
C LEU A 157 7.30 9.07 -13.49
N MET A 158 7.48 8.88 -12.20
CA MET A 158 8.75 9.01 -11.50
C MET A 158 9.30 7.63 -11.10
N LEU A 159 10.62 7.51 -11.02
CA LEU A 159 11.34 6.40 -10.40
C LEU A 159 12.10 6.92 -9.18
N GLU A 160 11.83 6.35 -8.00
CA GLU A 160 12.34 6.84 -6.73
C GLU A 160 12.69 5.76 -5.71
N GLU A 161 13.40 6.15 -4.66
CA GLU A 161 13.69 5.28 -3.51
C GLU A 161 12.48 5.17 -2.59
N GLU A 162 12.10 3.96 -2.19
CA GLU A 162 11.19 3.79 -1.06
C GLU A 162 11.86 4.24 0.27
N SER A 163 11.05 4.73 1.22
CA SER A 163 11.52 5.15 2.54
C SER A 163 11.74 3.96 3.50
N ALA A 164 12.52 4.16 4.56
CA ALA A 164 12.73 3.16 5.61
C ALA A 164 11.42 2.75 6.29
N ALA A 165 11.33 1.52 6.78
CA ALA A 165 10.13 1.00 7.42
C ALA A 165 10.00 1.52 8.85
N ARG A 166 8.89 2.18 9.18
CA ARG A 166 8.64 2.63 10.56
C ARG A 166 8.33 1.44 11.46
N ILE A 167 9.12 1.24 12.52
CA ILE A 167 8.97 0.12 13.46
C ILE A 167 8.23 0.55 14.72
N GLU A 168 8.65 1.66 15.33
CA GLU A 168 8.08 2.17 16.57
C GLU A 168 8.21 3.69 16.65
N GLU A 169 7.22 4.35 17.27
CA GLU A 169 7.28 5.77 17.65
C GLU A 169 7.09 5.88 19.16
N THR A 170 8.01 6.60 19.82
CA THR A 170 7.95 6.90 21.25
C THR A 170 8.08 8.42 21.45
N ASP A 171 7.81 8.91 22.65
CA ASP A 171 8.02 10.33 23.00
C ASP A 171 9.48 10.80 22.78
N GLY A 172 10.45 9.87 22.77
CA GLY A 172 11.87 10.15 22.61
C GLY A 172 12.39 10.09 21.17
N GLY A 173 11.61 9.59 20.21
CA GLY A 173 12.08 9.38 18.85
C GLY A 173 11.37 8.27 18.08
N VAL A 174 11.82 8.04 16.86
CA VAL A 174 11.25 7.04 15.94
C VAL A 174 12.33 6.02 15.56
N THR A 175 11.96 4.74 15.56
CA THR A 175 12.82 3.64 15.10
C THR A 175 12.41 3.19 13.70
N PHE A 176 13.38 3.08 12.80
CA PHE A 176 13.20 2.67 11.41
C PHE A 176 14.04 1.43 11.05
N GLY A 177 13.51 0.54 10.21
CA GLY A 177 14.22 -0.58 9.59
C GLY A 177 14.73 -0.22 8.19
N LEU A 178 16.03 -0.42 7.94
CA LEU A 178 16.66 -0.07 6.67
C LEU A 178 16.46 -1.10 5.55
N ASP A 179 15.89 -2.27 5.84
CA ASP A 179 15.58 -3.30 4.84
C ASP A 179 14.68 -2.75 3.72
N ARG A 180 13.76 -1.82 4.04
CA ARG A 180 12.89 -1.18 3.03
C ARG A 180 13.52 0.01 2.29
N LEU A 181 14.41 0.77 2.94
CA LEU A 181 14.97 2.00 2.37
C LEU A 181 15.69 1.71 1.05
N GLY A 182 15.32 2.40 -0.03
CA GLY A 182 15.97 2.28 -1.33
C GLY A 182 15.44 1.17 -2.24
N ILE A 183 14.41 0.42 -1.84
CA ILE A 183 13.67 -0.45 -2.79
C ILE A 183 13.15 0.44 -3.93
N PRO A 184 13.30 0.06 -5.21
CA PRO A 184 12.80 0.89 -6.30
C PRO A 184 11.28 1.03 -6.25
N LEU A 185 10.81 2.24 -6.48
CA LEU A 185 9.41 2.62 -6.39
C LEU A 185 9.08 3.49 -7.60
N VAL A 186 7.97 3.22 -8.26
CA VAL A 186 7.40 4.17 -9.22
C VAL A 186 6.32 5.01 -8.53
N GLU A 187 6.30 6.31 -8.82
CA GLU A 187 5.22 7.24 -8.46
C GLU A 187 4.53 7.66 -9.76
N ILE A 188 3.22 7.45 -9.84
CA ILE A 188 2.38 7.84 -10.98
C ILE A 188 1.41 8.93 -10.50
N GLY A 189 1.56 10.14 -11.02
CA GLY A 189 0.63 11.25 -10.82
C GLY A 189 -0.34 11.37 -11.99
N THR A 190 -1.65 11.33 -11.72
CA THR A 190 -2.66 11.64 -12.74
C THR A 190 -2.88 13.15 -12.83
N LYS A 191 -3.38 13.60 -13.98
CA LYS A 191 -3.92 14.94 -14.14
C LYS A 191 -5.13 15.15 -13.21
N PRO A 192 -5.43 16.39 -12.83
CA PRO A 192 -6.63 16.73 -12.07
C PRO A 192 -7.86 16.79 -13.01
N ASP A 193 -8.14 15.71 -13.75
CA ASP A 193 -9.21 15.62 -14.75
C ASP A 193 -10.25 14.54 -14.45
N ILE A 194 -10.12 13.83 -13.33
CA ILE A 194 -11.13 12.88 -12.82
C ILE A 194 -12.31 13.67 -12.26
N ARG A 195 -13.55 13.33 -12.68
CA ARG A 195 -14.76 14.14 -12.40
C ARG A 195 -15.79 13.46 -11.51
N SER A 196 -15.59 12.20 -11.17
CA SER A 196 -16.49 11.45 -10.30
C SER A 196 -15.71 10.56 -9.33
N PRO A 197 -16.26 10.27 -8.14
CA PRO A 197 -15.70 9.26 -7.24
C PRO A 197 -15.54 7.89 -7.89
N GLU A 198 -16.51 7.49 -8.72
CA GLU A 198 -16.49 6.22 -9.45
C GLU A 198 -15.35 6.16 -10.47
N GLN A 199 -15.13 7.26 -11.21
CA GLN A 199 -14.01 7.37 -12.15
C GLN A 199 -12.66 7.33 -11.42
N ALA A 200 -12.55 7.92 -10.22
CA ALA A 200 -11.33 7.85 -9.41
C ALA A 200 -10.99 6.40 -9.05
N ARG A 201 -11.99 5.63 -8.61
CA ARG A 201 -11.83 4.20 -8.32
C ARG A 201 -11.44 3.41 -9.57
N GLU A 202 -12.13 3.61 -10.67
CA GLU A 202 -11.85 2.89 -11.93
C GLU A 202 -10.44 3.20 -12.46
N ALA A 203 -10.02 4.47 -12.42
CA ALA A 203 -8.67 4.88 -12.81
C ALA A 203 -7.60 4.19 -11.95
N ALA A 204 -7.80 4.16 -10.63
CA ALA A 204 -6.90 3.48 -9.71
C ALA A 204 -6.83 1.95 -9.94
N GLU A 205 -7.98 1.30 -10.17
CA GLU A 205 -8.06 -0.11 -10.54
C GLU A 205 -7.35 -0.40 -11.87
N ARG A 206 -7.51 0.49 -12.87
CA ARG A 206 -6.85 0.38 -14.17
C ARG A 206 -5.34 0.50 -14.03
N ILE A 207 -4.82 1.53 -13.34
CA ILE A 207 -3.38 1.70 -13.11
C ILE A 207 -2.81 0.48 -12.35
N GLY A 208 -3.49 0.01 -11.31
CA GLY A 208 -3.09 -1.18 -10.57
C GLY A 208 -3.03 -2.44 -11.45
N MET A 209 -3.96 -2.60 -12.39
CA MET A 209 -3.96 -3.71 -13.35
C MET A 209 -2.78 -3.60 -14.35
N LEU A 210 -2.51 -2.40 -14.87
CA LEU A 210 -1.35 -2.15 -15.75
C LEU A 210 -0.03 -2.46 -15.03
N LEU A 211 0.16 -1.91 -13.84
CA LEU A 211 1.35 -2.18 -13.01
C LEU A 211 1.55 -3.67 -12.76
N ARG A 212 0.49 -4.42 -12.46
CA ARG A 212 0.58 -5.86 -12.25
C ARG A 212 0.79 -6.67 -13.53
N SER A 213 0.50 -6.10 -14.70
CA SER A 213 0.69 -6.73 -15.99
C SER A 213 2.16 -6.82 -16.40
N THR A 214 3.04 -6.01 -15.80
CA THR A 214 4.49 -6.12 -16.00
C THR A 214 5.04 -7.41 -15.41
N GLY A 215 4.40 -7.95 -14.36
CA GLY A 215 4.93 -9.08 -13.59
C GLY A 215 6.16 -8.72 -12.71
N GLN A 216 6.60 -7.45 -12.73
CA GLN A 216 7.83 -6.97 -12.09
C GLN A 216 7.54 -6.00 -10.92
N VAL A 217 6.33 -6.07 -10.34
CA VAL A 217 5.93 -5.25 -9.20
C VAL A 217 5.74 -6.09 -7.94
N LYS A 218 6.19 -5.58 -6.80
CA LYS A 218 6.02 -6.28 -5.51
C LYS A 218 4.56 -6.36 -5.13
N ARG A 219 4.18 -7.50 -4.57
CA ARG A 219 2.82 -7.81 -4.14
C ARG A 219 2.76 -8.04 -2.63
N GLY A 220 1.68 -7.60 -2.02
CA GLY A 220 1.44 -7.77 -0.58
C GLY A 220 1.00 -6.48 0.08
N LEU A 221 0.87 -6.52 1.41
CA LEU A 221 0.47 -5.34 2.17
C LEU A 221 1.60 -4.30 2.17
N GLY A 222 1.27 -3.06 1.83
CA GLY A 222 2.20 -1.93 1.87
C GLY A 222 3.20 -1.88 0.72
N THR A 223 3.03 -2.68 -0.34
CA THR A 223 3.83 -2.58 -1.58
C THR A 223 3.28 -1.54 -2.56
N ILE A 224 1.99 -1.20 -2.42
CA ILE A 224 1.31 -0.12 -3.13
C ILE A 224 0.73 0.88 -2.13
N ARG A 225 0.83 2.17 -2.44
CA ARG A 225 0.20 3.27 -1.70
C ARG A 225 -0.50 4.19 -2.68
N GLN A 226 -1.57 4.80 -2.21
CA GLN A 226 -2.40 5.68 -3.02
C GLN A 226 -2.80 6.88 -2.17
N ASP A 227 -2.57 8.06 -2.71
CA ASP A 227 -3.06 9.32 -2.19
C ASP A 227 -4.01 9.93 -3.23
N VAL A 228 -5.00 10.70 -2.78
CA VAL A 228 -5.98 11.33 -3.67
C VAL A 228 -6.07 12.83 -3.40
N ASN A 229 -5.96 13.62 -4.46
CA ASN A 229 -6.16 15.05 -4.43
C ASN A 229 -7.61 15.33 -4.84
N VAL A 230 -8.37 16.09 -4.05
CA VAL A 230 -9.78 16.41 -4.32
C VAL A 230 -10.00 17.92 -4.26
N SER A 231 -10.76 18.45 -5.21
CA SER A 231 -11.17 19.85 -5.23
C SER A 231 -12.55 20.02 -5.86
N ILE A 232 -13.28 21.06 -5.44
CA ILE A 232 -14.50 21.55 -6.11
C ILE A 232 -14.32 23.03 -6.48
N ALA A 233 -15.09 23.55 -7.42
CA ALA A 233 -14.85 24.85 -8.05
C ALA A 233 -14.79 26.05 -7.07
N GLU A 234 -15.61 26.04 -6.02
CA GLU A 234 -15.61 27.08 -4.97
C GLU A 234 -14.83 26.67 -3.71
N GLY A 235 -14.25 25.48 -3.70
CA GLY A 235 -13.50 24.90 -2.59
C GLY A 235 -11.99 25.14 -2.71
N ALA A 236 -11.21 24.14 -2.31
CA ALA A 236 -9.75 24.17 -2.35
C ALA A 236 -9.17 22.82 -2.77
N ARG A 237 -7.89 22.79 -3.13
CA ARG A 237 -7.16 21.54 -3.33
C ARG A 237 -6.85 20.93 -1.97
N VAL A 238 -7.27 19.69 -1.77
CA VAL A 238 -7.02 18.94 -0.52
C VAL A 238 -6.38 17.61 -0.89
N GLU A 239 -5.25 17.31 -0.26
CA GLU A 239 -4.54 16.04 -0.44
C GLU A 239 -4.94 15.08 0.68
N LEU A 240 -5.49 13.91 0.33
CA LEU A 240 -5.88 12.86 1.26
C LEU A 240 -4.86 11.73 1.16
N LYS A 241 -4.07 11.57 2.22
CA LYS A 241 -3.04 10.52 2.31
C LYS A 241 -3.57 9.26 2.96
N GLY A 242 -2.94 8.14 2.60
CA GLY A 242 -3.13 6.87 3.30
C GLY A 242 -4.38 6.11 2.86
N VAL A 243 -4.79 6.24 1.60
CA VAL A 243 -5.89 5.46 1.03
C VAL A 243 -5.42 4.02 0.82
N GLN A 244 -5.65 3.17 1.83
CA GLN A 244 -5.15 1.79 1.85
C GLN A 244 -5.96 0.83 0.97
N SER A 245 -7.26 1.10 0.81
CA SER A 245 -8.21 0.22 0.13
C SER A 245 -8.78 0.92 -1.08
N LEU A 246 -8.67 0.26 -2.25
CA LEU A 246 -9.34 0.69 -3.48
C LEU A 246 -10.86 0.75 -3.32
N ASP A 247 -11.43 -0.15 -2.52
CA ASP A 247 -12.87 -0.20 -2.28
C ASP A 247 -13.39 1.01 -1.51
N ASP A 248 -12.53 1.73 -0.78
CA ASP A 248 -12.90 2.89 0.04
C ASP A 248 -12.66 4.22 -0.72
N LEU A 249 -11.99 4.18 -1.88
CA LEU A 249 -11.51 5.38 -2.58
C LEU A 249 -12.66 6.30 -3.02
N ASP A 250 -13.74 5.73 -3.56
CA ASP A 250 -14.91 6.49 -3.98
C ASP A 250 -15.64 7.11 -2.77
N ASP A 251 -15.78 6.37 -1.67
CA ASP A 251 -16.34 6.92 -0.42
C ASP A 251 -15.49 8.03 0.19
N ILE A 252 -14.16 7.94 0.13
CA ILE A 252 -13.24 8.99 0.58
C ILE A 252 -13.39 10.26 -0.27
N VAL A 253 -13.46 10.13 -1.60
CA VAL A 253 -13.69 11.29 -2.50
C VAL A 253 -15.06 11.90 -2.24
N ARG A 254 -16.12 11.10 -2.08
CA ARG A 254 -17.47 11.57 -1.72
C ARG A 254 -17.46 12.32 -0.38
N GLY A 255 -16.79 11.76 0.62
CA GLY A 255 -16.69 12.32 1.97
C GLY A 255 -15.95 13.65 2.01
N GLU A 256 -14.94 13.83 1.17
CA GLU A 256 -14.25 15.11 1.04
C GLU A 256 -15.07 16.16 0.28
N VAL A 257 -15.78 15.78 -0.80
CA VAL A 257 -16.71 16.69 -1.48
C VAL A 257 -17.79 17.19 -0.51
N ASP A 258 -18.40 16.29 0.26
CA ASP A 258 -19.41 16.64 1.27
C ASP A 258 -18.85 17.60 2.33
N ARG A 259 -17.60 17.38 2.77
CA ARG A 259 -16.90 18.27 3.72
C ARG A 259 -16.71 19.66 3.14
N GLN A 260 -16.21 19.77 1.90
CA GLN A 260 -15.97 21.06 1.27
C GLN A 260 -17.27 21.85 1.08
N VAL A 261 -18.34 21.20 0.60
CA VAL A 261 -19.66 21.83 0.47
C VAL A 261 -20.16 22.36 1.81
N LYS A 262 -20.11 21.55 2.87
CA LYS A 262 -20.57 21.97 4.21
C LYS A 262 -19.71 23.06 4.83
N LEU A 263 -18.40 23.09 4.55
CA LEU A 263 -17.52 24.18 4.96
C LEU A 263 -17.83 25.48 4.22
N LEU A 264 -18.17 25.42 2.93
CA LEU A 264 -18.61 26.59 2.17
C LEU A 264 -19.94 27.15 2.69
N ASP A 265 -20.88 26.28 3.07
CA ASP A 265 -22.14 26.69 3.73
C ASP A 265 -21.86 27.40 5.06
N VAL A 266 -20.92 26.88 5.86
CA VAL A 266 -20.48 27.53 7.11
C VAL A 266 -19.82 28.88 6.81
N ALA A 267 -18.92 28.96 5.84
CA ALA A 267 -18.24 30.20 5.47
C ALA A 267 -19.22 31.26 4.96
N ALA A 268 -20.22 30.86 4.16
CA ALA A 268 -21.28 31.76 3.68
C ALA A 268 -22.08 32.35 4.86
N GLU A 269 -22.45 31.52 5.83
CA GLU A 269 -23.18 31.97 7.02
C GLU A 269 -22.32 32.84 7.95
N LEU A 270 -21.04 32.51 8.11
CA LEU A 270 -20.09 33.35 8.86
C LEU A 270 -19.95 34.73 8.23
N ARG A 271 -19.84 34.81 6.90
CA ARG A 271 -19.79 36.10 6.19
C ARG A 271 -21.10 36.88 6.30
N GLU A 272 -22.26 36.22 6.24
CA GLU A 272 -23.56 36.87 6.46
C GLU A 272 -23.67 37.47 7.88
N ARG A 273 -23.04 36.82 8.86
CA ARG A 273 -23.02 37.26 10.26
C ARG A 273 -21.95 38.31 10.57
N ASP A 274 -21.18 38.78 9.58
CA ASP A 274 -19.99 39.62 9.77
C ASP A 274 -19.04 39.04 10.84
N ALA A 275 -18.85 37.71 10.80
CA ALA A 275 -18.09 36.97 11.80
C ALA A 275 -16.61 37.39 11.84
N SER A 276 -15.99 37.26 13.01
CA SER A 276 -14.57 37.54 13.20
C SER A 276 -13.99 36.74 14.37
N VAL A 277 -12.67 36.59 14.39
CA VAL A 277 -11.94 35.88 15.45
C VAL A 277 -11.18 36.90 16.29
N GLY A 278 -11.37 36.87 17.60
CA GLY A 278 -10.63 37.74 18.53
C GLY A 278 -9.25 37.22 18.89
N ASP A 279 -8.62 37.86 19.87
CA ASP A 279 -7.29 37.49 20.35
C ASP A 279 -7.39 36.45 21.48
N PRO A 280 -6.54 35.40 21.48
CA PRO A 280 -6.48 34.47 22.59
C PRO A 280 -6.16 35.16 23.92
N THR A 281 -6.87 34.75 24.96
CA THR A 281 -6.82 35.36 26.30
C THR A 281 -6.68 34.27 27.37
N ASP A 282 -5.94 34.56 28.43
CA ASP A 282 -5.88 33.69 29.61
C ASP A 282 -7.18 33.78 30.43
N VAL A 283 -7.82 32.64 30.61
CA VAL A 283 -9.07 32.49 31.36
C VAL A 283 -8.95 31.48 32.50
N THR A 284 -7.72 31.16 32.93
CA THR A 284 -7.44 30.16 33.98
C THR A 284 -8.22 30.46 35.27
N GLU A 285 -8.33 31.74 35.64
CA GLU A 285 -9.06 32.20 36.83
C GLU A 285 -10.58 31.88 36.79
N VAL A 286 -11.16 31.63 35.61
CA VAL A 286 -12.57 31.25 35.46
C VAL A 286 -12.82 29.83 35.98
N PHE A 287 -11.83 28.94 35.89
CA PHE A 287 -11.97 27.50 36.09
C PHE A 287 -11.28 26.99 37.37
N VAL A 288 -10.92 27.86 38.31
CA VAL A 288 -10.21 27.50 39.55
C VAL A 288 -10.94 26.42 40.36
N ASP A 289 -12.27 26.50 40.39
CA ASP A 289 -13.13 25.57 41.14
C ASP A 289 -13.92 24.64 40.21
N THR A 290 -13.41 24.37 39.00
CA THR A 290 -14.12 23.55 38.00
C THR A 290 -14.21 22.08 38.40
N ASP A 291 -15.34 21.44 38.12
CA ASP A 291 -15.52 19.99 38.27
C ASP A 291 -14.98 19.21 37.05
N SER A 292 -14.53 19.90 36.00
CA SER A 292 -13.91 19.27 34.83
C SER A 292 -12.50 18.80 35.16
N GLY A 293 -12.32 17.48 35.29
CA GLY A 293 -11.00 16.90 35.60
C GLY A 293 -9.90 17.20 34.58
N VAL A 294 -10.26 17.45 33.32
CA VAL A 294 -9.32 17.83 32.26
C VAL A 294 -8.82 19.26 32.47
N ILE A 295 -9.74 20.20 32.73
CA ILE A 295 -9.40 21.62 32.91
C ILE A 295 -8.72 21.84 34.26
N ALA A 296 -9.22 21.23 35.33
CA ALA A 296 -8.64 21.32 36.67
C ALA A 296 -7.22 20.74 36.76
N GLY A 297 -6.86 19.83 35.84
CA GLY A 297 -5.54 19.22 35.76
C GLY A 297 -4.50 20.03 34.96
N ALA A 298 -4.90 21.09 34.27
CA ALA A 298 -4.02 21.89 33.43
C ALA A 298 -3.33 23.03 34.21
N GLU A 299 -2.17 23.46 33.73
CA GLU A 299 -1.47 24.64 34.28
C GLU A 299 -2.11 25.96 33.83
N SER A 300 -2.54 26.03 32.56
CA SER A 300 -3.12 27.22 31.94
C SER A 300 -4.36 26.87 31.11
N VAL A 301 -5.34 27.77 31.11
CA VAL A 301 -6.51 27.73 30.24
C VAL A 301 -6.53 28.97 29.37
N ARG A 302 -6.36 28.78 28.06
CA ARG A 302 -6.44 29.86 27.07
C ARG A 302 -7.72 29.74 26.28
N ALA A 303 -8.38 30.86 26.00
CA ALA A 303 -9.63 30.90 25.24
C ALA A 303 -9.60 31.99 24.16
N VAL A 304 -10.30 31.75 23.06
CA VAL A 304 -10.47 32.71 21.97
C VAL A 304 -11.96 32.95 21.71
N PRO A 305 -12.43 34.21 21.68
CA PRO A 305 -13.79 34.52 21.28
C PRO A 305 -13.92 34.42 19.75
N LEU A 306 -14.94 33.68 19.31
CA LEU A 306 -15.31 33.46 17.92
C LEU A 306 -16.62 34.20 17.64
N TYR A 307 -16.53 35.47 17.22
CA TYR A 307 -17.69 36.34 17.04
C TYR A 307 -18.53 35.90 15.86
N GLY A 308 -19.83 35.68 16.07
CA GLY A 308 -20.77 35.17 15.05
C GLY A 308 -20.77 33.65 14.83
N PHE A 309 -19.95 32.88 15.57
CA PHE A 309 -19.80 31.43 15.36
C PHE A 309 -20.81 30.55 16.13
N ASP A 310 -21.73 31.13 16.91
CA ASP A 310 -22.66 30.34 17.72
C ASP A 310 -23.47 29.34 16.86
N GLY A 311 -23.47 28.07 17.29
CA GLY A 311 -24.10 26.95 16.59
C GLY A 311 -23.38 26.47 15.33
N LEU A 312 -22.29 27.13 14.90
CA LEU A 312 -21.50 26.76 13.73
C LEU A 312 -20.28 25.91 14.10
N VAL A 313 -19.71 26.10 15.29
CA VAL A 313 -18.58 25.29 15.77
C VAL A 313 -19.02 23.85 15.98
N GLY A 314 -20.22 23.64 16.52
CA GLY A 314 -20.84 22.34 16.70
C GLY A 314 -21.49 21.75 15.44
N ARG A 315 -21.49 22.46 14.30
CA ARG A 315 -22.11 21.97 13.07
C ARG A 315 -21.31 20.82 12.48
N GLU A 316 -22.02 19.74 12.16
CA GLU A 316 -21.46 18.56 11.52
C GLU A 316 -21.07 18.85 10.06
N ILE A 317 -19.83 18.53 9.71
CA ILE A 317 -19.24 18.73 8.36
C ILE A 317 -18.90 17.39 7.68
N GLN A 318 -18.74 16.32 8.45
CA GLN A 318 -18.65 14.93 8.01
C GLN A 318 -19.29 14.05 9.09
N PRO A 319 -19.66 12.78 8.81
CA PRO A 319 -20.18 11.89 9.85
C PRO A 319 -19.31 11.92 11.12
N ASP A 320 -19.91 12.27 12.25
CA ASP A 320 -19.25 12.40 13.56
C ASP A 320 -18.09 13.43 13.65
N ARG A 321 -17.85 14.27 12.63
CA ARG A 321 -16.90 15.39 12.67
C ARG A 321 -17.59 16.74 12.45
N ARG A 322 -17.15 17.74 13.20
CA ARG A 322 -17.73 19.10 13.23
C ARG A 322 -16.69 20.14 12.86
N LEU A 323 -17.08 21.40 12.65
CA LEU A 323 -16.11 22.50 12.53
C LEU A 323 -15.16 22.54 13.74
N GLY A 324 -15.68 22.35 14.95
CA GLY A 324 -14.90 22.26 16.17
C GLY A 324 -13.89 21.10 16.19
N THR A 325 -14.17 20.03 15.44
CA THR A 325 -13.21 18.94 15.23
C THR A 325 -12.02 19.41 14.38
N GLU A 326 -12.22 20.23 13.36
CA GLU A 326 -11.11 20.82 12.58
C GLU A 326 -10.26 21.75 13.46
N LEU A 327 -10.88 22.63 14.26
CA LEU A 327 -10.16 23.47 15.23
C LEU A 327 -9.34 22.62 16.21
N SER A 328 -9.94 21.52 16.69
CA SER A 328 -9.26 20.58 17.58
C SER A 328 -8.08 19.89 16.91
N ASP A 329 -8.15 19.55 15.63
CA ASP A 329 -7.08 18.83 14.95
C ASP A 329 -5.84 19.72 14.78
N HIS A 330 -6.02 21.01 14.49
CA HIS A 330 -4.93 22.00 14.48
C HIS A 330 -4.32 22.21 15.87
N ALA A 331 -5.15 22.29 16.92
CA ALA A 331 -4.68 22.39 18.30
C ALA A 331 -3.85 21.17 18.74
N LYS A 332 -4.28 19.96 18.36
CA LYS A 332 -3.54 18.72 18.68
C LYS A 332 -2.14 18.68 18.08
N ARG A 333 -1.94 19.26 16.88
CA ARG A 333 -0.62 19.37 16.26
C ARG A 333 0.36 20.25 17.05
N GLN A 334 -0.15 21.12 17.92
CA GLN A 334 0.66 21.95 18.81
C GLN A 334 0.90 21.31 20.19
N GLY A 335 0.40 20.09 20.42
CA GLY A 335 0.63 19.27 21.60
C GLY A 335 -0.55 19.19 22.59
N ALA A 336 -1.66 19.88 22.34
CA ALA A 336 -2.84 19.77 23.20
C ALA A 336 -3.59 18.45 22.99
N GLY A 337 -4.38 18.02 23.99
CA GLY A 337 -5.29 16.87 23.82
C GLY A 337 -6.49 17.16 22.91
N GLY A 338 -6.82 18.44 22.71
CA GLY A 338 -7.96 18.93 21.93
C GLY A 338 -8.40 20.32 22.39
N ILE A 339 -9.58 20.74 21.97
CA ILE A 339 -10.23 21.98 22.44
C ILE A 339 -11.56 21.65 23.12
N PHE A 340 -12.08 22.58 23.92
CA PHE A 340 -13.50 22.66 24.24
C PHE A 340 -14.12 23.85 23.54
N HIS A 341 -15.41 23.81 23.23
CA HIS A 341 -16.12 24.97 22.68
C HIS A 341 -17.55 25.16 23.19
N THR A 342 -18.08 26.37 23.12
CA THR A 342 -19.40 26.68 23.71
C THR A 342 -20.57 25.94 23.10
N ASP A 343 -20.51 25.49 21.84
CA ASP A 343 -21.62 24.72 21.24
C ASP A 343 -21.76 23.30 21.83
N GLU A 344 -20.73 22.77 22.49
CA GLU A 344 -20.78 21.48 23.20
C GLU A 344 -20.85 21.64 24.73
N LEU A 345 -20.76 22.88 25.24
CA LEU A 345 -20.85 23.21 26.66
C LEU A 345 -22.22 23.82 26.98
N PRO A 346 -22.80 23.59 28.17
CA PRO A 346 -22.21 22.94 29.35
C PRO A 346 -22.18 21.40 29.25
N ALA A 347 -20.99 20.82 29.43
CA ALA A 347 -20.73 19.39 29.47
C ALA A 347 -19.35 19.14 30.10
N TYR A 348 -18.93 17.87 30.19
CA TYR A 348 -17.57 17.49 30.62
C TYR A 348 -17.14 18.02 32.01
N GLY A 349 -18.10 18.25 32.91
CA GLY A 349 -17.85 18.81 34.24
C GLY A 349 -17.81 20.34 34.28
N VAL A 350 -18.04 21.02 33.15
CA VAL A 350 -18.21 22.48 33.08
C VAL A 350 -19.69 22.84 33.22
N THR A 351 -19.99 23.74 34.14
CA THR A 351 -21.31 24.22 34.51
C THR A 351 -21.78 25.39 33.64
N SER A 352 -23.08 25.66 33.62
CA SER A 352 -23.63 26.84 32.93
C SER A 352 -23.05 28.16 33.46
N ASP A 353 -22.83 28.25 34.78
CA ASP A 353 -22.26 29.45 35.41
C ASP A 353 -20.81 29.71 34.94
N GLU A 354 -20.02 28.65 34.77
CA GLU A 354 -18.67 28.74 34.19
C GLU A 354 -18.70 29.14 32.71
N VAL A 355 -19.66 28.64 31.93
CA VAL A 355 -19.84 29.06 30.52
C VAL A 355 -20.21 30.54 30.43
N GLU A 356 -21.09 31.04 31.30
CA GLU A 356 -21.42 32.46 31.38
C GLU A 356 -20.21 33.31 31.79
N ALA A 357 -19.43 32.86 32.78
CA ALA A 357 -18.21 33.52 33.22
C ALA A 357 -17.13 33.54 32.13
N LEU A 358 -16.95 32.43 31.40
CA LEU A 358 -16.05 32.34 30.25
C LEU A 358 -16.42 33.37 29.18
N ARG A 359 -17.70 33.40 28.76
CA ARG A 359 -18.20 34.36 27.78
C ARG A 359 -17.95 35.81 28.23
N ALA A 360 -18.19 36.12 29.51
CA ALA A 360 -17.91 37.43 30.07
C ALA A 360 -16.42 37.79 30.06
N ALA A 361 -15.53 36.83 30.34
CA ALA A 361 -14.08 37.04 30.39
C ALA A 361 -13.48 37.42 29.02
N VAL A 362 -14.01 36.84 27.93
CA VAL A 362 -13.55 37.11 26.56
C VAL A 362 -14.43 38.11 25.79
N GLY A 363 -15.48 38.64 26.43
CA GLY A 363 -16.39 39.59 25.81
C GLY A 363 -17.28 39.02 24.70
N ALA A 364 -17.62 37.72 24.78
CA ALA A 364 -18.49 37.04 23.83
C ALA A 364 -19.97 37.16 24.22
N GLY A 365 -20.83 37.54 23.28
CA GLY A 365 -22.28 37.58 23.41
C GLY A 365 -22.98 36.27 23.04
N GLU A 366 -24.32 36.28 23.03
CA GLU A 366 -25.15 35.08 22.75
C GLU A 366 -25.03 34.55 21.31
N ARG A 367 -24.52 35.36 20.36
CA ARG A 367 -24.34 34.96 18.95
C ARG A 367 -22.92 34.53 18.64
N ASP A 368 -22.06 34.54 19.64
CA ASP A 368 -20.64 34.23 19.52
C ASP A 368 -20.39 32.85 20.11
N ALA A 369 -19.33 32.19 19.68
CA ALA A 369 -18.82 31.01 20.34
C ALA A 369 -17.51 31.35 21.09
N VAL A 370 -17.10 30.47 21.99
CA VAL A 370 -15.76 30.53 22.60
C VAL A 370 -15.12 29.16 22.48
N ALA A 371 -13.90 29.10 21.96
CA ALA A 371 -13.06 27.91 22.01
C ALA A 371 -12.01 28.08 23.11
N LEU A 372 -11.64 27.00 23.80
CA LEU A 372 -10.62 27.01 24.84
C LEU A 372 -9.75 25.76 24.81
N VAL A 373 -8.50 25.91 25.23
CA VAL A 373 -7.51 24.83 25.41
C VAL A 373 -7.01 24.87 26.85
N ALA A 374 -6.98 23.71 27.49
CA ALA A 374 -6.38 23.51 28.80
C ALA A 374 -5.15 22.60 28.67
N ALA A 375 -3.96 23.14 28.95
CA ALA A 375 -2.68 22.43 28.86
C ALA A 375 -1.58 23.15 29.69
N ASP A 376 -0.33 22.71 29.56
CA ASP A 376 0.83 23.48 30.02
C ASP A 376 0.90 24.84 29.29
N ASP A 377 1.38 25.90 29.95
CA ASP A 377 1.24 27.29 29.47
C ASP A 377 1.68 27.50 28.00
N ALA A 378 2.88 27.01 27.66
CA ALA A 378 3.42 27.13 26.30
C ALA A 378 2.65 26.29 25.26
N VAL A 379 2.08 25.16 25.66
CA VAL A 379 1.26 24.31 24.78
C VAL A 379 -0.11 24.95 24.57
N ALA A 380 -0.73 25.44 25.66
CA ALA A 380 -2.03 26.09 25.61
C ALA A 380 -2.00 27.34 24.71
N GLU A 381 -0.96 28.18 24.83
CA GLU A 381 -0.77 29.38 24.01
C GLU A 381 -0.65 29.06 22.51
N ARG A 382 0.22 28.12 22.12
CA ARG A 382 0.37 27.74 20.71
C ARG A 382 -0.88 27.06 20.15
N SER A 383 -1.51 26.20 20.94
CA SER A 383 -2.66 25.41 20.50
C SER A 383 -3.91 26.26 20.30
N ILE A 384 -4.15 27.25 21.17
CA ILE A 384 -5.29 28.16 21.00
C ILE A 384 -5.08 29.10 19.80
N GLU A 385 -3.84 29.52 19.53
CA GLU A 385 -3.54 30.33 18.33
C GLU A 385 -3.79 29.52 17.06
N ALA A 386 -3.35 28.25 17.01
CA ALA A 386 -3.63 27.37 15.87
C ALA A 386 -5.13 27.13 15.66
N ALA A 387 -5.91 27.00 16.74
CA ALA A 387 -7.37 26.96 16.64
C ALA A 387 -7.95 28.30 16.16
N ALA A 388 -7.42 29.44 16.60
CA ALA A 388 -7.84 30.76 16.15
C ALA A 388 -7.55 30.96 14.65
N ASP A 389 -6.37 30.56 14.17
CA ASP A 389 -6.00 30.57 12.75
C ASP A 389 -6.98 29.74 11.93
N ARG A 390 -7.24 28.49 12.33
CA ARG A 390 -8.20 27.65 11.61
C ARG A 390 -9.63 28.22 11.63
N ALA A 391 -10.02 28.93 12.68
CA ALA A 391 -11.29 29.63 12.72
C ALA A 391 -11.32 30.84 11.76
N ARG A 392 -10.20 31.54 11.56
CA ARG A 392 -10.08 32.60 10.53
C ARG A 392 -10.25 32.00 9.14
N ASP A 393 -9.59 30.87 8.86
CA ASP A 393 -9.73 30.15 7.58
C ASP A 393 -11.19 29.71 7.32
N ALA A 394 -11.95 29.34 8.37
CA ALA A 394 -13.35 28.96 8.24
C ALA A 394 -14.26 30.11 7.72
N ILE A 395 -13.87 31.37 7.95
CA ILE A 395 -14.56 32.55 7.38
C ILE A 395 -14.19 32.71 5.90
N GLU A 396 -12.95 32.37 5.55
CA GLU A 396 -12.44 32.45 4.17
C GLU A 396 -12.96 31.33 3.28
N GLY A 397 -13.16 30.12 3.80
CA GLY A 397 -13.73 28.99 3.06
C GLY A 397 -13.09 27.65 3.43
N VAL A 398 -12.74 26.88 2.41
CA VAL A 398 -12.00 25.61 2.56
C VAL A 398 -10.50 25.92 2.47
N PRO A 399 -9.68 25.57 3.46
CA PRO A 399 -8.23 25.74 3.37
C PRO A 399 -7.59 24.66 2.51
N GLU A 400 -6.47 25.00 1.88
CA GLU A 400 -5.58 24.03 1.23
C GLU A 400 -4.77 23.27 2.30
N GLU A 401 -4.89 21.95 2.34
CA GLU A 401 -4.31 21.14 3.41
C GLU A 401 -4.08 19.69 2.98
N THR A 402 -3.12 19.04 3.64
CA THR A 402 -2.94 17.58 3.60
C THR A 402 -3.69 16.96 4.78
N ARG A 403 -4.43 15.90 4.53
CA ARG A 403 -5.31 15.22 5.49
C ARG A 403 -5.08 13.71 5.47
N ASP A 404 -5.33 13.07 6.61
CA ASP A 404 -5.23 11.61 6.78
C ASP A 404 -6.60 11.00 6.50
N ALA A 405 -6.70 10.17 5.48
CA ALA A 405 -7.93 9.47 5.13
C ALA A 405 -8.23 8.35 6.12
N LYS A 406 -9.48 8.25 6.56
CA LYS A 406 -9.96 7.21 7.48
C LYS A 406 -10.80 6.19 6.72
N ARG A 407 -10.84 4.96 7.24
CA ARG A 407 -11.62 3.85 6.64
C ARG A 407 -13.13 4.07 6.65
N ASP A 408 -13.63 5.02 7.44
CA ASP A 408 -15.04 5.41 7.46
C ASP A 408 -15.37 6.51 6.44
N GLY A 409 -14.43 6.87 5.56
CA GLY A 409 -14.57 7.92 4.55
C GLY A 409 -14.37 9.34 5.09
N THR A 410 -14.12 9.51 6.39
CA THR A 410 -13.76 10.82 6.97
C THR A 410 -12.27 11.11 6.82
N SER A 411 -11.87 12.35 7.11
CA SER A 411 -10.46 12.74 7.07
C SER A 411 -10.10 13.69 8.22
N SER A 412 -8.85 13.66 8.69
CA SER A 412 -8.36 14.57 9.75
C SER A 412 -7.13 15.34 9.29
N TYR A 413 -6.98 16.59 9.72
CA TYR A 413 -5.83 17.43 9.36
C TYR A 413 -4.48 16.77 9.71
N LEU A 414 -3.56 16.76 8.75
CA LEU A 414 -2.18 16.34 8.95
C LEU A 414 -1.25 17.54 9.08
N ARG A 415 -1.16 18.34 8.00
CA ARG A 415 -0.21 19.43 7.82
C ARG A 415 -0.68 20.32 6.65
N PRO A 416 -0.09 21.51 6.46
CA PRO A 416 -0.35 22.33 5.27
C PRO A 416 0.13 21.61 4.01
N LEU A 417 -0.42 21.98 2.84
CA LEU A 417 0.07 21.41 1.58
C LEU A 417 1.57 21.69 1.41
N PRO A 418 2.37 20.67 1.01
CA PRO A 418 3.78 20.86 0.67
C PRO A 418 3.99 21.94 -0.42
N GLY A 419 4.99 22.80 -0.24
CA GLY A 419 5.39 23.78 -1.25
C GLY A 419 6.30 23.17 -2.33
N ALA A 420 6.41 23.87 -3.46
CA ALA A 420 7.24 23.45 -4.61
C ALA A 420 8.77 23.47 -4.32
N ALA A 421 9.23 24.12 -3.26
CA ALA A 421 10.64 24.40 -2.98
C ALA A 421 11.44 23.22 -2.35
N ARG A 422 11.04 21.97 -2.60
CA ARG A 422 11.57 20.77 -1.91
C ARG A 422 12.60 19.95 -2.68
N MET A 423 12.89 20.28 -3.94
CA MET A 423 13.80 19.48 -4.78
C MET A 423 15.08 20.22 -5.15
N TYR A 424 16.21 19.50 -5.18
CA TYR A 424 17.49 19.96 -5.72
C TYR A 424 18.28 18.81 -6.36
N PRO A 425 19.25 19.04 -7.27
CA PRO A 425 19.90 17.95 -8.02
C PRO A 425 20.69 16.96 -7.15
N GLU A 426 20.58 15.64 -7.43
CA GLU A 426 21.47 14.60 -6.90
C GLU A 426 22.76 14.57 -7.73
N THR A 427 23.83 15.18 -7.21
CA THR A 427 25.08 15.33 -7.96
C THR A 427 25.98 14.10 -7.92
N ASP A 428 25.71 13.14 -7.03
CA ASP A 428 26.51 11.93 -6.89
C ASP A 428 26.16 10.87 -7.95
N VAL A 429 24.95 10.96 -8.53
CA VAL A 429 24.47 10.04 -9.58
C VAL A 429 24.47 10.75 -10.94
N PRO A 430 25.10 10.16 -11.99
CA PRO A 430 25.05 10.73 -13.33
C PRO A 430 23.64 10.63 -13.94
N ALA A 431 23.32 11.56 -14.84
CA ALA A 431 22.09 11.47 -15.64
C ALA A 431 22.12 10.24 -16.57
N VAL A 432 20.93 9.72 -16.88
CA VAL A 432 20.75 8.55 -17.74
C VAL A 432 19.98 8.97 -19.00
N GLU A 433 20.39 8.48 -20.17
CA GLU A 433 19.62 8.60 -21.42
C GLU A 433 18.83 7.29 -21.60
N PRO A 434 17.50 7.28 -21.35
CA PRO A 434 16.71 6.06 -21.48
C PRO A 434 16.53 5.69 -22.96
N ASP A 435 16.43 4.39 -23.25
CA ASP A 435 16.14 3.87 -24.59
C ASP A 435 14.83 3.06 -24.57
N PRO A 436 13.68 3.69 -24.88
CA PRO A 436 12.41 2.99 -24.92
C PRO A 436 12.28 2.04 -26.12
N SER A 437 13.17 2.13 -27.13
CA SER A 437 13.01 1.36 -28.37
C SER A 437 13.27 -0.14 -28.23
N GLY A 438 13.95 -0.53 -27.14
CA GLY A 438 14.22 -1.92 -26.80
C GLY A 438 13.18 -2.56 -25.87
N VAL A 439 12.20 -1.80 -25.40
CA VAL A 439 11.24 -2.25 -24.39
C VAL A 439 10.04 -2.89 -25.07
N GLU A 440 9.75 -4.14 -24.70
CA GLU A 440 8.57 -4.86 -25.19
C GLU A 440 7.35 -4.46 -24.36
N THR A 441 6.23 -4.15 -25.01
CA THR A 441 4.97 -3.86 -24.31
C THR A 441 4.50 -5.12 -23.56
N PRO A 442 4.36 -5.07 -22.22
CA PRO A 442 3.85 -6.22 -21.49
C PRO A 442 2.42 -6.57 -21.92
N GLU A 443 2.13 -7.88 -22.05
CA GLU A 443 0.76 -8.36 -22.22
C GLU A 443 -0.08 -7.94 -20.99
N LEU A 444 -1.33 -7.52 -21.18
CA LEU A 444 -2.20 -7.18 -20.07
C LEU A 444 -2.66 -8.43 -19.32
N LEU A 445 -2.96 -8.31 -18.01
CA LEU A 445 -3.55 -9.43 -17.26
C LEU A 445 -4.84 -9.96 -17.90
N THR A 446 -5.68 -9.07 -18.44
CA THR A 446 -6.90 -9.45 -19.15
C THR A 446 -6.60 -10.22 -20.43
N GLU A 447 -5.54 -9.86 -21.14
CA GLU A 447 -5.10 -10.55 -22.36
C GLU A 447 -4.51 -11.93 -22.03
N ARG A 448 -3.70 -12.03 -20.96
CA ARG A 448 -3.23 -13.32 -20.43
C ARG A 448 -4.38 -14.26 -20.09
N VAL A 449 -5.44 -13.77 -19.46
CA VAL A 449 -6.64 -14.58 -19.15
C VAL A 449 -7.27 -15.15 -20.44
N GLU A 450 -7.33 -14.37 -21.51
CA GLU A 450 -7.84 -14.83 -22.81
C GLU A 450 -6.88 -15.84 -23.47
N ARG A 451 -5.57 -15.58 -23.41
CA ARG A 451 -4.52 -16.50 -23.92
C ARG A 451 -4.56 -17.83 -23.19
N TYR A 452 -4.60 -17.83 -21.86
CA TYR A 452 -4.64 -19.05 -21.05
C TYR A 452 -5.88 -19.92 -21.34
N GLN A 453 -7.02 -19.30 -21.61
CA GLN A 453 -8.22 -20.05 -22.02
C GLN A 453 -8.10 -20.63 -23.43
N SER A 454 -7.56 -19.86 -24.37
CA SER A 454 -7.55 -20.23 -25.79
C SER A 454 -6.39 -21.17 -26.16
N GLU A 455 -5.20 -20.95 -25.60
CA GLU A 455 -3.97 -21.71 -25.92
C GLU A 455 -3.73 -22.87 -24.95
N HIS A 456 -4.07 -22.69 -23.67
CA HIS A 456 -3.81 -23.70 -22.63
C HIS A 456 -5.08 -24.45 -22.18
N GLY A 457 -6.26 -24.05 -22.66
CA GLY A 457 -7.52 -24.73 -22.35
C GLY A 457 -7.97 -24.59 -20.90
N LEU A 458 -7.43 -23.63 -20.14
CA LEU A 458 -7.82 -23.39 -18.76
C LEU A 458 -9.29 -22.93 -18.68
N SER A 459 -9.96 -23.26 -17.58
CA SER A 459 -11.26 -22.66 -17.27
C SER A 459 -11.09 -21.17 -16.99
N THR A 460 -12.14 -20.36 -17.22
CA THR A 460 -12.11 -18.92 -16.93
C THR A 460 -11.68 -18.64 -15.49
N GLU A 461 -12.25 -19.36 -14.52
CA GLU A 461 -11.92 -19.21 -13.10
C GLU A 461 -10.44 -19.50 -12.81
N LEU A 462 -9.88 -20.56 -13.39
CA LEU A 462 -8.48 -20.93 -13.16
C LEU A 462 -7.52 -20.01 -13.91
N ALA A 463 -7.87 -19.58 -15.13
CA ALA A 463 -7.10 -18.61 -15.89
C ALA A 463 -7.01 -17.26 -15.16
N GLU A 464 -8.13 -16.77 -14.60
CA GLU A 464 -8.16 -15.56 -13.78
C GLU A 464 -7.31 -15.72 -12.52
N GLN A 465 -7.42 -16.85 -11.81
CA GLN A 465 -6.61 -17.13 -10.62
C GLN A 465 -5.12 -17.08 -10.92
N VAL A 466 -4.68 -17.71 -12.02
CA VAL A 466 -3.27 -17.76 -12.41
C VAL A 466 -2.77 -16.40 -12.90
N ALA A 467 -3.48 -15.75 -13.82
CA ALA A 467 -3.05 -14.47 -14.38
C ALA A 467 -2.94 -13.39 -13.29
N TYR A 468 -3.92 -13.34 -12.37
CA TYR A 468 -3.88 -12.44 -11.23
C TYR A 468 -3.10 -13.04 -10.05
N GLY A 469 -2.56 -14.25 -10.14
CA GLY A 469 -1.81 -14.95 -9.09
C GLY A 469 -0.39 -14.40 -8.94
N GLN A 470 0.20 -14.49 -7.74
CA GLN A 470 1.59 -14.03 -7.52
C GLN A 470 2.61 -14.86 -8.31
N ARG A 471 2.25 -16.11 -8.58
CA ARG A 471 3.10 -17.11 -9.23
C ARG A 471 2.85 -17.21 -10.73
N MET A 472 2.29 -16.14 -11.33
CA MET A 472 2.06 -16.06 -12.77
C MET A 472 3.36 -16.33 -13.56
N PRO A 473 4.53 -15.76 -13.21
CA PRO A 473 5.78 -16.06 -13.91
C PRO A 473 6.22 -17.54 -13.78
N VAL A 474 6.03 -18.14 -12.60
CA VAL A 474 6.34 -19.56 -12.36
C VAL A 474 5.46 -20.46 -13.21
N PHE A 475 4.17 -20.11 -13.35
CA PHE A 475 3.25 -20.82 -14.21
C PHE A 475 3.69 -20.78 -15.67
N GLU A 476 4.00 -19.59 -16.20
CA GLU A 476 4.43 -19.46 -17.60
C GLU A 476 5.73 -20.23 -17.86
N ALA A 477 6.71 -20.10 -16.97
CA ALA A 477 7.97 -20.85 -17.05
C ALA A 477 7.75 -22.37 -17.03
N ALA A 478 6.86 -22.87 -16.16
CA ALA A 478 6.55 -24.30 -16.10
C ALA A 478 5.88 -24.80 -17.39
N VAL A 479 4.95 -24.04 -17.96
CA VAL A 479 4.30 -24.39 -19.23
C VAL A 479 5.30 -24.37 -20.39
N ASP A 480 6.20 -23.39 -20.42
CA ASP A 480 7.28 -23.31 -21.41
C ASP A 480 8.28 -24.47 -21.29
N ALA A 481 8.51 -24.97 -20.06
CA ALA A 481 9.29 -26.18 -19.79
C ALA A 481 8.56 -27.48 -20.20
N GLY A 482 7.28 -27.41 -20.60
CA GLY A 482 6.51 -28.54 -21.12
C GLY A 482 5.56 -29.19 -20.11
N VAL A 483 5.35 -28.58 -18.94
CA VAL A 483 4.39 -29.04 -17.94
C VAL A 483 2.96 -28.84 -18.45
N ASP A 484 2.05 -29.78 -18.16
CA ASP A 484 0.63 -29.57 -18.46
C ASP A 484 0.10 -28.33 -17.73
N ALA A 485 -0.49 -27.41 -18.49
CA ALA A 485 -0.94 -26.13 -17.96
C ALA A 485 -2.04 -26.26 -16.90
N THR A 486 -2.96 -27.23 -17.05
CA THR A 486 -4.00 -27.43 -16.03
C THR A 486 -3.39 -27.93 -14.73
N PHE A 487 -2.42 -28.84 -14.82
CA PHE A 487 -1.68 -29.35 -13.68
C PHE A 487 -0.84 -28.27 -12.99
N ALA A 488 -0.07 -27.48 -13.73
CA ALA A 488 0.73 -26.39 -13.19
C ALA A 488 -0.15 -25.36 -12.47
N ALA A 489 -1.22 -24.90 -13.13
CA ALA A 489 -2.19 -23.95 -12.57
C ALA A 489 -2.84 -24.48 -11.29
N THR A 490 -3.32 -25.74 -11.31
CA THR A 490 -3.94 -26.38 -10.14
C THR A 490 -2.95 -26.51 -8.99
N THR A 491 -1.69 -26.86 -9.28
CA THR A 491 -0.64 -27.01 -8.28
C THR A 491 -0.34 -25.67 -7.58
N LEU A 492 -0.16 -24.61 -8.38
CA LEU A 492 0.24 -23.30 -7.87
C LEU A 492 -0.87 -22.60 -7.07
N GLU A 493 -2.14 -22.75 -7.48
CA GLU A 493 -3.28 -22.04 -6.90
C GLU A 493 -4.09 -22.87 -5.89
N SER A 494 -4.35 -24.15 -6.20
CA SER A 494 -5.20 -25.02 -5.38
C SER A 494 -4.39 -25.88 -4.42
N THR A 495 -3.41 -26.65 -4.91
CA THR A 495 -2.63 -27.58 -4.09
C THR A 495 -1.88 -26.87 -2.97
N LEU A 496 -1.22 -25.74 -3.25
CA LEU A 496 -0.52 -24.98 -2.23
C LEU A 496 -1.46 -24.37 -1.17
N THR A 497 -2.70 -24.08 -1.55
CA THR A 497 -3.75 -23.67 -0.61
C THR A 497 -4.22 -24.84 0.27
N GLU A 498 -4.32 -26.05 -0.30
CA GLU A 498 -4.65 -27.27 0.45
C GLU A 498 -3.55 -27.66 1.43
N LEU A 499 -2.28 -27.69 0.99
CA LEU A 499 -1.13 -27.97 1.85
C LEU A 499 -1.05 -27.00 3.03
N ARG A 500 -1.32 -25.70 2.79
CA ARG A 500 -1.39 -24.70 3.87
C ARG A 500 -2.48 -25.02 4.89
N ARG A 501 -3.64 -25.55 4.45
CA ARG A 501 -4.72 -25.97 5.35
C ARG A 501 -4.36 -27.20 6.18
N ASP A 502 -3.44 -28.01 5.68
CA ASP A 502 -2.87 -29.18 6.36
C ASP A 502 -1.62 -28.83 7.20
N ASP A 503 -1.47 -27.56 7.60
CA ASP A 503 -0.37 -27.02 8.43
C ASP A 503 1.04 -27.16 7.81
N VAL A 504 1.13 -27.30 6.48
CA VAL A 504 2.42 -27.25 5.77
C VAL A 504 2.85 -25.78 5.60
N PRO A 505 4.10 -25.41 5.96
CA PRO A 505 4.60 -24.03 5.92
C PRO A 505 4.98 -23.61 4.48
N VAL A 506 4.00 -23.57 3.58
CA VAL A 506 4.19 -23.27 2.15
C VAL A 506 4.79 -21.89 1.88
N GLU A 507 4.75 -20.98 2.85
CA GLU A 507 5.42 -19.68 2.80
C GLU A 507 6.95 -19.76 2.77
N ARG A 508 7.52 -20.93 3.09
CA ARG A 508 8.96 -21.21 2.99
C ARG A 508 9.39 -21.70 1.61
N LEU A 509 8.44 -22.02 0.74
CA LEU A 509 8.74 -22.43 -0.64
C LEU A 509 9.07 -21.20 -1.47
N THR A 510 10.21 -21.24 -2.15
CA THR A 510 10.60 -20.25 -3.14
C THR A 510 9.97 -20.57 -4.50
N ASP A 511 9.97 -19.60 -5.40
CA ASP A 511 9.52 -19.80 -6.77
C ASP A 511 10.39 -20.84 -7.50
N ASP A 512 11.71 -20.86 -7.23
CA ASP A 512 12.62 -21.90 -7.71
C ASP A 512 12.21 -23.30 -7.25
N HIS A 513 11.86 -23.48 -5.97
CA HIS A 513 11.38 -24.79 -5.48
C HIS A 513 10.14 -25.28 -6.24
N LEU A 514 9.22 -24.35 -6.55
CA LEU A 514 8.00 -24.67 -7.26
C LEU A 514 8.27 -25.01 -8.73
N LEU A 515 9.08 -24.20 -9.40
CA LEU A 515 9.46 -24.42 -10.79
C LEU A 515 10.24 -25.72 -10.95
N ASP A 516 11.32 -25.92 -10.17
CA ASP A 516 12.15 -27.12 -10.23
C ASP A 516 11.31 -28.40 -9.99
N THR A 517 10.36 -28.36 -9.04
CA THR A 517 9.47 -29.51 -8.79
C THR A 517 8.56 -29.80 -9.98
N LEU A 518 8.05 -28.77 -10.66
CA LEU A 518 7.21 -28.92 -11.85
C LEU A 518 8.04 -29.41 -13.05
N GLU A 519 9.26 -28.92 -13.23
CA GLU A 519 10.19 -29.37 -14.28
C GLU A 519 10.51 -30.86 -14.14
N LEU A 520 10.74 -31.35 -12.91
CA LEU A 520 10.93 -32.79 -12.65
C LEU A 520 9.72 -33.65 -13.07
N VAL A 521 8.51 -33.08 -13.07
CA VAL A 521 7.32 -33.76 -13.60
C VAL A 521 7.35 -33.78 -15.13
N ALA A 522 7.76 -32.69 -15.78
CA ALA A 522 7.89 -32.64 -17.23
C ALA A 522 8.95 -33.62 -17.76
N ASP A 523 10.01 -33.86 -16.99
CA ASP A 523 11.10 -34.78 -17.33
C ASP A 523 10.82 -36.26 -16.97
N ASP A 524 9.61 -36.59 -16.49
CA ASP A 524 9.22 -37.92 -15.99
C ASP A 524 10.03 -38.43 -14.77
N ASP A 525 10.83 -37.56 -14.13
CA ASP A 525 11.64 -37.87 -12.95
C ASP A 525 10.82 -37.83 -11.64
N LEU A 526 9.63 -37.21 -11.67
CA LEU A 526 8.64 -37.19 -10.61
C LEU A 526 7.23 -37.42 -11.17
N ALA A 527 6.48 -38.38 -10.62
CA ALA A 527 5.07 -38.55 -10.98
C ALA A 527 4.19 -37.46 -10.34
N THR A 528 3.08 -37.11 -11.01
CA THR A 528 2.15 -36.07 -10.55
C THR A 528 1.62 -36.31 -9.13
N GLU A 529 1.40 -37.57 -8.74
CA GLU A 529 0.96 -37.95 -7.39
C GLU A 529 2.00 -37.68 -6.29
N GLY A 530 3.29 -37.58 -6.65
CA GLY A 530 4.38 -37.37 -5.71
C GLY A 530 4.60 -35.90 -5.33
N VAL A 531 4.07 -34.95 -6.12
CA VAL A 531 4.33 -33.52 -5.97
C VAL A 531 3.98 -33.00 -4.57
N ASN A 532 2.84 -33.37 -4.01
CA ASN A 532 2.41 -32.89 -2.69
C ASN A 532 3.40 -33.26 -1.57
N GLU A 533 3.96 -34.47 -1.63
CA GLU A 533 4.90 -34.97 -0.63
C GLU A 533 6.28 -34.30 -0.78
N VAL A 534 6.73 -34.08 -2.02
CA VAL A 534 7.96 -33.33 -2.33
C VAL A 534 7.86 -31.89 -1.85
N LEU A 535 6.77 -31.19 -2.19
CA LEU A 535 6.54 -29.81 -1.73
C LEU A 535 6.43 -29.71 -0.21
N THR A 536 5.86 -30.71 0.45
CA THR A 536 5.81 -30.77 1.92
C THR A 536 7.22 -30.90 2.53
N THR A 537 8.07 -31.73 1.93
CA THR A 537 9.47 -31.89 2.34
C THR A 537 10.27 -30.61 2.15
N LEU A 538 10.14 -29.96 0.98
CA LEU A 538 10.80 -28.68 0.69
C LEU A 538 10.32 -27.57 1.63
N ALA A 539 9.03 -27.53 1.98
CA ALA A 539 8.50 -26.54 2.93
C ALA A 539 9.07 -26.76 4.34
N ALA A 540 9.27 -28.00 4.76
CA ALA A 540 9.89 -28.33 6.04
C ALA A 540 11.39 -27.99 6.06
N GLU A 541 12.10 -28.25 4.96
CA GLU A 541 13.54 -28.10 4.80
C GLU A 541 13.88 -27.29 3.53
N PRO A 542 13.67 -25.96 3.54
CA PRO A 542 13.82 -25.11 2.35
C PRO A 542 15.26 -24.91 1.87
N SER A 543 16.24 -25.58 2.49
CA SER A 543 17.62 -25.62 1.99
C SER A 543 17.86 -26.77 1.00
N LEU A 544 16.91 -27.69 0.85
CA LEU A 544 17.00 -28.80 -0.09
C LEU A 544 16.68 -28.34 -1.52
N SER A 545 17.27 -29.01 -2.51
CA SER A 545 16.82 -28.91 -3.90
C SER A 545 15.63 -29.84 -4.14
N ALA A 546 14.83 -29.56 -5.18
CA ALA A 546 13.72 -30.42 -5.56
C ALA A 546 14.17 -31.87 -5.85
N GLU A 547 15.29 -32.04 -6.57
CA GLU A 547 15.89 -33.36 -6.84
C GLU A 547 16.20 -34.12 -5.54
N THR A 548 16.83 -33.46 -4.57
CA THR A 548 17.17 -34.11 -3.29
C THR A 548 15.91 -34.47 -2.50
N ALA A 549 14.89 -33.62 -2.52
CA ALA A 549 13.61 -33.91 -1.85
C ALA A 549 12.89 -35.13 -2.48
N VAL A 550 12.96 -35.30 -3.80
CA VAL A 550 12.46 -36.50 -4.49
C VAL A 550 13.23 -37.75 -4.06
N GLU A 551 14.55 -37.68 -3.92
CA GLU A 551 15.37 -38.79 -3.43
C GLU A 551 15.04 -39.17 -1.98
N GLU A 552 14.86 -38.19 -1.09
CA GLU A 552 14.59 -38.42 0.34
C GLU A 552 13.20 -39.01 0.60
N THR A 553 12.20 -38.55 -0.15
CA THR A 553 10.85 -39.13 -0.15
C THR A 553 10.81 -40.50 -0.86
N GLY A 554 11.85 -40.80 -1.64
CA GLY A 554 11.96 -42.02 -2.41
C GLY A 554 10.90 -42.09 -3.50
N LEU A 555 10.54 -40.95 -4.10
CA LEU A 555 9.49 -40.76 -5.10
C LEU A 555 10.02 -40.63 -6.53
N SER A 556 11.31 -40.91 -6.76
CA SER A 556 11.90 -40.93 -8.10
C SER A 556 11.05 -41.75 -9.06
N GLY A 557 10.79 -41.19 -10.25
CA GLY A 557 10.02 -41.80 -11.32
C GLY A 557 10.53 -43.20 -11.66
N VAL A 558 9.59 -44.10 -11.97
CA VAL A 558 9.90 -45.45 -12.41
C VAL A 558 9.61 -45.62 -13.90
N SER A 559 10.43 -46.42 -14.58
CA SER A 559 10.22 -46.67 -16.01
C SER A 559 8.90 -47.40 -16.29
N GLU A 560 8.33 -47.26 -17.49
CA GLU A 560 7.13 -48.01 -17.90
C GLU A 560 7.29 -49.54 -17.68
N SER A 561 8.50 -50.07 -17.88
CA SER A 561 8.79 -51.48 -17.62
C SER A 561 8.60 -51.87 -16.15
N GLU A 562 9.02 -51.02 -15.22
CA GLU A 562 8.87 -51.25 -13.79
C GLU A 562 7.42 -51.07 -13.34
N VAL A 563 6.71 -50.09 -13.89
CA VAL A 563 5.25 -49.93 -13.71
C VAL A 563 4.53 -51.21 -14.15
N ARG A 564 4.86 -51.72 -15.35
CA ARG A 564 4.25 -52.94 -15.87
C ARG A 564 4.59 -54.16 -15.02
N GLU A 565 5.82 -54.28 -14.52
CA GLU A 565 6.20 -55.37 -13.62
C GLU A 565 5.38 -55.34 -12.32
N ALA A 566 5.22 -54.16 -11.71
CA ALA A 566 4.42 -53.99 -10.50
C ALA A 566 2.94 -54.32 -10.74
N VAL A 567 2.37 -53.82 -11.84
CA VAL A 567 0.97 -54.07 -12.22
C VAL A 567 0.74 -55.56 -12.51
N VAL A 568 1.62 -56.22 -13.26
CA VAL A 568 1.54 -57.67 -13.51
C VAL A 568 1.60 -58.44 -12.21
N GLY A 569 2.48 -58.05 -11.28
CA GLY A 569 2.55 -58.66 -9.95
C GLY A 569 1.23 -58.55 -9.17
N VAL A 570 0.55 -57.40 -9.23
CA VAL A 570 -0.77 -57.20 -8.61
C VAL A 570 -1.85 -58.05 -9.28
N VAL A 571 -1.89 -58.08 -10.61
CA VAL A 571 -2.84 -58.90 -11.39
C VAL A 571 -2.62 -60.39 -11.14
N GLU A 572 -1.38 -60.84 -10.98
CA GLU A 572 -1.05 -62.24 -10.66
C GLU A 572 -1.46 -62.65 -9.26
N ARG A 573 -1.25 -61.79 -8.26
CA ARG A 573 -1.69 -62.05 -6.88
C ARG A 573 -3.22 -62.15 -6.77
N ASN A 574 -3.93 -61.47 -7.67
CA ASN A 574 -5.39 -61.42 -7.69
C ASN A 574 -6.01 -62.15 -8.91
N ALA A 575 -5.30 -63.15 -9.45
CA ALA A 575 -5.71 -63.83 -10.69
C ALA A 575 -7.13 -64.44 -10.61
N GLU A 576 -7.50 -65.07 -9.48
CA GLU A 576 -8.84 -65.64 -9.28
C GLU A 576 -9.94 -64.57 -9.37
N GLN A 577 -9.70 -63.38 -8.83
CA GLN A 577 -10.63 -62.26 -8.88
C GLN A 577 -10.76 -61.71 -10.31
N VAL A 578 -9.64 -61.61 -11.03
CA VAL A 578 -9.64 -61.16 -12.44
C VAL A 578 -10.38 -62.15 -13.34
N GLU A 579 -10.27 -63.46 -13.08
CA GLU A 579 -10.99 -64.50 -13.82
C GLU A 579 -12.50 -64.48 -13.55
N GLU A 580 -12.93 -64.21 -12.31
CA GLU A 580 -14.37 -64.14 -11.96
C GLU A 580 -15.04 -62.82 -12.38
N GLU A 581 -14.36 -61.68 -12.21
CA GLU A 581 -14.96 -60.35 -12.34
C GLU A 581 -14.54 -59.61 -13.63
N GLY A 582 -13.45 -60.04 -14.29
CA GLY A 582 -12.89 -59.37 -15.47
C GLY A 582 -12.61 -57.89 -15.21
N MET A 583 -13.12 -57.01 -16.08
CA MET A 583 -13.03 -55.56 -15.91
C MET A 583 -13.74 -55.03 -14.65
N GLY A 584 -14.59 -55.82 -13.99
CA GLY A 584 -15.18 -55.49 -12.69
C GLY A 584 -14.15 -55.37 -11.56
N ALA A 585 -13.01 -56.06 -11.66
CA ALA A 585 -11.94 -56.01 -10.67
C ALA A 585 -11.08 -54.73 -10.75
N PHE A 586 -11.20 -53.95 -11.84
CA PHE A 586 -10.32 -52.82 -12.14
C PHE A 586 -10.21 -51.81 -10.98
N SER A 587 -11.33 -51.37 -10.40
CA SER A 587 -11.31 -50.37 -9.32
C SER A 587 -10.60 -50.84 -8.06
N ALA A 588 -10.71 -52.12 -7.71
CA ALA A 588 -10.03 -52.69 -6.55
C ALA A 588 -8.53 -52.83 -6.80
N LEU A 589 -8.16 -53.33 -7.99
CA LEU A 589 -6.76 -53.53 -8.38
C LEU A 589 -6.02 -52.23 -8.64
N MET A 590 -6.72 -51.17 -9.05
CA MET A 590 -6.12 -49.83 -9.20
C MET A 590 -5.57 -49.34 -7.87
N GLY A 591 -6.32 -49.47 -6.78
CA GLY A 591 -5.86 -49.08 -5.44
C GLY A 591 -4.65 -49.89 -4.97
N GLU A 592 -4.61 -51.19 -5.26
CA GLU A 592 -3.46 -52.04 -4.91
C GLU A 592 -2.22 -51.74 -5.76
N ALA A 593 -2.39 -51.47 -7.06
CA ALA A 593 -1.32 -51.08 -7.96
C ALA A 593 -0.71 -49.73 -7.58
N MET A 594 -1.54 -48.72 -7.32
CA MET A 594 -1.06 -47.42 -6.83
C MET A 594 -0.37 -47.56 -5.48
N GLY A 595 -0.91 -48.37 -4.56
CA GLY A 595 -0.28 -48.64 -3.26
C GLY A 595 1.07 -49.35 -3.35
N ALA A 596 1.26 -50.21 -4.36
CA ALA A 596 2.54 -50.88 -4.62
C ALA A 596 3.59 -49.92 -5.17
N LEU A 597 3.18 -48.96 -5.99
CA LEU A 597 4.04 -47.96 -6.62
C LEU A 597 4.29 -46.73 -5.73
N ARG A 598 3.47 -46.50 -4.70
CA ARG A 598 3.63 -45.44 -3.69
C ARG A 598 3.86 -44.04 -4.30
N GLY A 599 3.08 -43.68 -5.32
CA GLY A 599 3.16 -42.36 -5.95
C GLY A 599 4.35 -42.17 -6.91
N LYS A 600 5.09 -43.23 -7.26
CA LYS A 600 6.21 -43.18 -8.22
C LYS A 600 5.82 -43.22 -9.70
N ALA A 601 4.54 -43.42 -9.97
CA ALA A 601 4.05 -43.68 -11.32
C ALA A 601 2.71 -42.99 -11.50
N ASP A 602 2.57 -42.35 -12.66
CA ASP A 602 1.37 -41.65 -13.05
C ASP A 602 0.15 -42.60 -13.13
N GLY A 603 -0.95 -42.16 -12.54
CA GLY A 603 -2.19 -42.93 -12.45
C GLY A 603 -2.80 -43.29 -13.81
N ASP A 604 -2.65 -42.46 -14.85
CA ASP A 604 -3.13 -42.78 -16.19
C ASP A 604 -2.26 -43.87 -16.84
N LEU A 605 -0.94 -43.82 -16.63
CA LEU A 605 -0.05 -44.89 -17.07
C LEU A 605 -0.39 -46.21 -16.36
N VAL A 606 -0.50 -46.22 -15.03
CA VAL A 606 -0.89 -47.39 -14.25
C VAL A 606 -2.25 -47.90 -14.69
N SER A 607 -3.22 -47.01 -14.91
CA SER A 607 -4.56 -47.34 -15.39
C SER A 607 -4.52 -48.02 -16.76
N SER A 608 -3.77 -47.46 -17.72
CA SER A 608 -3.66 -47.99 -19.07
C SER A 608 -3.06 -49.40 -19.08
N VAL A 609 -1.96 -49.60 -18.35
CA VAL A 609 -1.27 -50.89 -18.23
C VAL A 609 -2.16 -51.91 -17.51
N LEU A 610 -2.83 -51.51 -16.43
CA LEU A 610 -3.74 -52.39 -15.69
C LEU A 610 -4.93 -52.85 -16.54
N ARG A 611 -5.54 -51.95 -17.33
CA ARG A 611 -6.60 -52.32 -18.29
C ARG A 611 -6.09 -53.30 -19.34
N GLU A 612 -4.89 -53.08 -19.86
CA GLU A 612 -4.27 -53.97 -20.83
C GLU A 612 -4.04 -55.38 -20.26
N GLU A 613 -3.49 -55.47 -19.04
CA GLU A 613 -3.18 -56.76 -18.40
C GLU A 613 -4.42 -57.52 -17.93
N ILE A 614 -5.46 -56.83 -17.43
CA ILE A 614 -6.77 -57.46 -17.14
C ILE A 614 -7.37 -58.02 -18.43
N SER A 615 -7.37 -57.24 -19.51
CA SER A 615 -7.95 -57.63 -20.80
C SER A 615 -7.25 -58.81 -21.47
N LYS A 616 -5.96 -59.07 -21.15
CA LYS A 616 -5.23 -60.25 -21.62
C LYS A 616 -5.68 -61.55 -20.93
N ARG A 617 -6.33 -61.44 -19.77
CA ARG A 617 -6.65 -62.57 -18.88
C ARG A 617 -8.16 -62.82 -18.73
N SER A 618 -9.00 -61.84 -19.05
CA SER A 618 -10.45 -61.98 -19.27
C SER A 618 -10.75 -62.52 -20.66
#